data_AF-W7T4Q0-F1
#
_entry.id   AF-W7T4Q0-F1
#
_cell.length_a   1.000
_cell.length_b   1.000
_cell.length_c   1.000
_cell.angle_alpha   90.00
_cell.angle_beta   90.00
_cell.angle_gamma   90.00
#
_symmetry.space_group_name_H-M   'P 1'
#
loop_
_entity.id
_entity.type
_entity.pdbx_description
1 polymer ?
#
loop_
_entity_poly.entity_id
_entity_poly.type
_entity_poly.pdbx_seq_one_letter_code
_entity_poly.pdbx_strand_id
1 'polypeptide(L)'
;MFQPGTSAFGAFRRLALSVFWPCVLFVVVGLVIVLPSAPATLTPYALIPAAIGVVGAYAVGVIDKRKAPAKRPDRKAVVELARSMIFARLFTGEVVIIAGLVVGMVFWDQTPLLAALVVTVLLYTWWLRTDNFLDALHRALDPVGAGQLTDAVIKR
;
A
#
# COMPACT_ATOMS: atom_id res chain seq x y z
N MET A 1 -18.90 -1.80 -30.37
CA MET A 1 -17.54 -2.38 -30.36
C MET A 1 -16.90 -2.06 -29.02
N PHE A 2 -16.82 -3.06 -28.13
CA PHE A 2 -16.14 -2.90 -26.84
C PHE A 2 -14.64 -2.92 -27.09
N GLN A 3 -13.95 -1.81 -26.80
CA GLN A 3 -12.49 -1.76 -26.81
C GLN A 3 -11.93 -2.87 -25.90
N PRO A 4 -10.82 -3.53 -26.27
CA PRO A 4 -10.24 -4.59 -25.44
C PRO A 4 -9.84 -3.97 -24.11
N GLY A 5 -10.60 -4.30 -23.08
CA GLY A 5 -10.40 -3.79 -21.73
C GLY A 5 -8.98 -4.10 -21.28
N THR A 6 -8.26 -3.07 -20.86
CA THR A 6 -7.03 -3.21 -20.07
C THR A 6 -7.23 -4.30 -19.03
N SER A 7 -6.34 -5.28 -19.01
CA SER A 7 -6.30 -6.34 -18.02
C SER A 7 -6.50 -5.77 -16.61
N ALA A 8 -7.18 -6.49 -15.71
CA ALA A 8 -7.31 -6.09 -14.32
C ALA A 8 -5.91 -5.83 -13.72
N PHE A 9 -4.93 -6.62 -14.16
CA PHE A 9 -3.51 -6.39 -13.89
C PHE A 9 -2.99 -5.03 -14.40
N GLY A 10 -3.38 -4.60 -15.60
CA GLY A 10 -3.06 -3.27 -16.14
C GLY A 10 -3.71 -2.13 -15.35
N ALA A 11 -4.95 -2.33 -14.87
CA ALA A 11 -5.64 -1.37 -14.00
C ALA A 11 -4.97 -1.30 -12.61
N PHE A 12 -4.61 -2.44 -12.02
CA PHE A 12 -3.86 -2.49 -10.76
C PHE A 12 -2.46 -1.90 -10.88
N ARG A 13 -1.77 -2.15 -11.99
CA ARG A 13 -0.47 -1.53 -12.29
C ARG A 13 -0.59 -0.01 -12.44
N ARG A 14 -1.61 0.49 -13.14
CA ARG A 14 -1.87 1.94 -13.23
C ARG A 14 -2.17 2.55 -11.85
N LEU A 15 -2.94 1.84 -11.02
CA LEU A 15 -3.31 2.29 -9.69
C LEU A 15 -2.13 2.26 -8.70
N ALA A 16 -1.25 1.27 -8.81
CA ALA A 16 0.02 1.23 -8.08
C ALA A 16 0.96 2.35 -8.54
N LEU A 17 1.09 2.57 -9.86
CA LEU A 17 1.91 3.65 -10.41
C LEU A 17 1.40 5.04 -10.01
N SER A 18 0.07 5.25 -9.98
CA SER A 18 -0.51 6.54 -9.59
C SER A 18 -0.23 6.95 -8.15
N VAL A 19 0.14 5.99 -7.28
CA VAL A 19 0.51 6.25 -5.88
C VAL A 19 2.03 6.20 -5.68
N PHE A 20 2.71 5.32 -6.42
CA PHE A 20 4.16 5.25 -6.41
C PHE A 20 4.81 6.58 -6.81
N TRP A 21 4.30 7.23 -7.87
CA TRP A 21 4.84 8.52 -8.33
C TRP A 21 4.72 9.64 -7.29
N PRO A 22 3.56 9.86 -6.63
CA PRO A 22 3.45 10.75 -5.48
C PRO A 22 4.42 10.42 -4.34
N CYS A 23 4.56 9.14 -3.96
CA CYS A 23 5.51 8.74 -2.92
C CYS A 23 6.94 9.13 -3.27
N VAL A 24 7.37 8.84 -4.51
CA VAL A 24 8.69 9.26 -5.02
C VAL A 24 8.82 10.77 -5.04
N LEU A 25 7.78 11.48 -5.50
CA LEU A 25 7.77 12.94 -5.51
C LEU A 25 7.93 13.53 -4.10
N PHE A 26 7.20 13.02 -3.10
CA PHE A 26 7.33 13.47 -1.71
C PHE A 26 8.73 13.24 -1.14
N VAL A 27 9.35 12.11 -1.47
CA VAL A 27 10.73 11.83 -1.06
C VAL A 27 11.71 12.79 -1.74
N VAL A 28 11.58 13.01 -3.05
CA VAL A 28 12.45 13.92 -3.80
C VAL A 28 12.28 15.35 -3.29
N VAL A 29 11.05 15.83 -3.13
CA VAL A 29 10.75 17.15 -2.55
C VAL A 29 11.32 17.24 -1.14
N GLY A 30 11.13 16.21 -0.33
CA GLY A 30 11.65 16.14 1.03
C GLY A 30 13.18 16.26 1.08
N LEU A 31 13.90 15.47 0.28
CA LEU A 31 15.36 15.43 0.29
C LEU A 31 16.00 16.65 -0.39
N VAL A 32 15.43 17.15 -1.48
CA VAL A 32 16.06 18.17 -2.34
C VAL A 32 15.61 19.59 -2.00
N ILE A 33 14.37 19.76 -1.53
CA ILE A 33 13.79 21.09 -1.31
C ILE A 33 13.65 21.38 0.18
N VAL A 34 13.13 20.43 0.95
CA VAL A 34 12.76 20.67 2.35
C VAL A 34 13.93 20.43 3.30
N LEU A 35 14.72 19.38 3.07
CA LEU A 35 15.82 18.95 3.92
C LEU A 35 17.19 18.89 3.18
N PRO A 36 17.55 19.82 2.27
CA PRO A 36 18.74 19.68 1.41
C PRO A 36 20.07 19.62 2.17
N SER A 37 20.11 20.12 3.41
CA SER A 37 21.32 20.18 4.24
C SER A 37 21.13 19.57 5.63
N ALA A 38 20.00 18.89 5.86
CA ALA A 38 19.80 18.16 7.10
C ALA A 38 20.75 16.95 7.14
N PRO A 39 21.37 16.65 8.29
CA PRO A 39 22.20 15.47 8.44
C PRO A 39 21.34 14.19 8.32
N ALA A 40 22.01 13.07 8.03
CA ALA A 40 21.42 11.74 8.13
C ALA A 40 22.09 11.02 9.31
N THR A 41 21.43 11.03 10.47
CA THR A 41 21.94 10.43 11.71
C THR A 41 21.05 9.30 12.21
N LEU A 42 21.66 8.26 12.80
CA LEU A 42 20.91 7.18 13.46
C LEU A 42 20.28 7.71 14.75
N THR A 43 19.00 8.03 14.67
CA THR A 43 18.27 8.73 15.73
C THR A 43 17.03 7.97 16.17
N PRO A 44 16.61 8.04 17.45
CA PRO A 44 15.45 7.29 17.93
C PRO A 44 14.15 7.65 17.21
N TYR A 45 14.01 8.90 16.76
CA TYR A 45 12.84 9.38 16.04
C TYR A 45 12.75 8.83 14.60
N ALA A 46 13.83 8.27 14.04
CA ALA A 46 13.76 7.51 12.78
C ALA A 46 12.92 6.22 12.89
N LEU A 47 12.63 5.76 14.11
CA LEU A 47 11.74 4.62 14.35
C LEU A 47 10.26 4.99 14.25
N ILE A 48 9.90 6.28 14.29
CA ILE A 48 8.49 6.72 14.24
C ILE A 48 7.81 6.26 12.94
N PRO A 49 8.38 6.47 11.74
CA PRO A 49 7.77 5.98 10.50
C PRO A 49 7.71 4.46 10.43
N ALA A 50 8.68 3.76 11.02
CA ALA A 50 8.66 2.30 11.11
C ALA A 50 7.51 1.81 12.01
N ALA A 51 7.30 2.43 13.17
CA ALA A 51 6.18 2.13 14.06
C ALA A 51 4.85 2.38 13.36
N ILE A 52 4.71 3.51 12.65
CA ILE A 52 3.52 3.82 11.84
C ILE A 52 3.30 2.76 10.76
N GLY A 53 4.37 2.32 10.09
CA GLY A 53 4.30 1.25 9.09
C GLY A 53 3.80 -0.07 9.67
N VAL A 54 4.27 -0.46 10.86
CA VAL A 54 3.82 -1.67 11.57
C VAL A 54 2.35 -1.55 12.00
N VAL A 55 1.95 -0.42 12.57
CA VAL A 55 0.56 -0.18 12.99
C VAL A 55 -0.38 -0.17 11.78
N GLY A 56 0.00 0.55 10.73
CA GLY A 56 -0.73 0.56 9.47
C GLY A 56 -0.84 -0.85 8.89
N ALA A 57 0.21 -1.66 9.04
CA ALA A 57 0.19 -3.02 8.56
C ALA A 57 -0.78 -3.94 9.28
N TYR A 58 -0.82 -3.82 10.59
CA TYR A 58 -1.82 -4.50 11.39
C TYR A 58 -3.25 -4.03 11.03
N ALA A 59 -3.44 -2.72 10.88
CA ALA A 59 -4.74 -2.14 10.53
C ALA A 59 -5.27 -2.64 9.18
N VAL A 60 -4.42 -2.72 8.14
CA VAL A 60 -4.80 -3.30 6.84
C VAL A 60 -5.26 -4.75 7.01
N GLY A 61 -4.54 -5.56 7.79
CA GLY A 61 -4.95 -6.94 8.06
C GLY A 61 -6.31 -7.06 8.77
N VAL A 62 -6.64 -6.12 9.66
CA VAL A 62 -7.96 -6.06 10.32
C VAL A 62 -9.05 -5.60 9.35
N ILE A 63 -8.76 -4.59 8.51
CA ILE A 63 -9.71 -4.07 7.50
C ILE A 63 -10.05 -5.17 6.49
N ASP A 64 -9.06 -5.92 6.02
CA ASP A 64 -9.25 -7.02 5.08
C ASP A 64 -10.21 -8.08 5.66
N LYS A 65 -10.06 -8.43 6.95
CA LYS A 65 -10.99 -9.34 7.64
C LYS A 65 -12.41 -8.78 7.75
N ARG A 66 -12.56 -7.49 8.07
CA ARG A 66 -13.88 -6.84 8.20
C ARG A 66 -14.62 -6.69 6.87
N LYS A 67 -13.88 -6.61 5.76
CA LYS A 67 -14.46 -6.50 4.42
C LYS A 67 -14.87 -7.85 3.82
N ALA A 68 -14.72 -8.96 4.56
CA ALA A 68 -15.22 -10.25 4.14
C ALA A 68 -16.73 -10.15 3.85
N PRO A 69 -17.19 -10.53 2.65
CA PRO A 69 -18.59 -10.41 2.27
C PRO A 69 -19.44 -11.37 3.10
N ALA A 70 -20.65 -10.94 3.47
CA ALA A 70 -21.58 -11.75 4.27
C ALA A 70 -22.35 -12.81 3.44
N LYS A 71 -22.35 -12.68 2.12
CA LYS A 71 -22.97 -13.60 1.16
C LYS A 71 -22.03 -13.82 -0.01
N ARG A 72 -22.24 -14.89 -0.78
CA ARG A 72 -21.43 -15.21 -1.96
C ARG A 72 -21.44 -14.03 -2.94
N PRO A 73 -20.31 -13.32 -3.13
CA PRO A 73 -20.26 -12.13 -3.96
C PRO A 73 -20.32 -12.50 -5.45
N ASP A 74 -20.83 -11.57 -6.26
CA ASP A 74 -20.69 -11.63 -7.70
C ASP A 74 -19.27 -11.20 -8.12
N ARG A 75 -18.93 -11.40 -9.40
CA ARG A 75 -17.60 -11.05 -9.91
C ARG A 75 -17.27 -9.57 -9.77
N LYS A 76 -18.28 -8.69 -9.87
CA LYS A 76 -18.08 -7.24 -9.76
C LYS A 76 -17.71 -6.86 -8.31
N ALA A 77 -18.41 -7.40 -7.32
CA ALA A 77 -18.09 -7.17 -5.92
C ALA A 77 -16.69 -7.68 -5.53
N VAL A 78 -16.22 -8.79 -6.11
CA VAL A 78 -14.84 -9.28 -5.90
C VAL A 78 -13.79 -8.28 -6.40
N VAL A 79 -14.02 -7.69 -7.58
CA VAL A 79 -13.11 -6.66 -8.13
C VAL A 79 -13.12 -5.38 -7.29
N GLU A 80 -14.30 -4.95 -6.83
CA GLU A 80 -14.41 -3.79 -5.93
C GLU A 80 -13.74 -4.03 -4.57
N LEU A 81 -13.89 -5.23 -4.02
CA LEU A 81 -13.19 -5.67 -2.81
C LEU A 81 -11.67 -5.58 -3.00
N ALA A 82 -11.15 -6.22 -4.06
CA ALA A 82 -9.73 -6.20 -4.39
C ALA A 82 -9.19 -4.78 -4.59
N ARG A 83 -9.94 -3.91 -5.29
CA ARG A 83 -9.59 -2.49 -5.46
C ARG A 83 -9.51 -1.76 -4.13
N SER A 84 -10.48 -2.00 -3.24
CA SER A 84 -10.51 -1.36 -1.92
C SER A 84 -9.40 -1.86 -0.98
N MET A 85 -8.99 -3.13 -1.12
CA MET A 85 -7.88 -3.74 -0.38
C MET A 85 -6.54 -3.18 -0.83
N ILE A 86 -6.37 -2.98 -2.15
CA ILE A 86 -5.17 -2.33 -2.71
C ILE A 86 -5.11 -0.86 -2.31
N PHE A 87 -6.23 -0.14 -2.36
CA PHE A 87 -6.27 1.25 -1.94
C PHE A 87 -5.86 1.42 -0.47
N ALA A 88 -6.31 0.55 0.44
CA ALA A 88 -5.92 0.60 1.85
C ALA A 88 -4.41 0.39 2.05
N ARG A 89 -3.81 -0.55 1.32
CA ARG A 89 -2.35 -0.80 1.34
C ARG A 89 -1.56 0.41 0.84
N LEU A 90 -2.00 0.98 -0.27
CA LEU A 90 -1.38 2.15 -0.90
C LEU A 90 -1.46 3.40 -0.01
N PHE A 91 -2.64 3.67 0.56
CA PHE A 91 -2.82 4.77 1.50
C PHE A 91 -1.90 4.64 2.72
N THR A 92 -1.74 3.42 3.23
CA THR A 92 -0.85 3.16 4.38
C THR A 92 0.61 3.52 4.07
N GLY A 93 1.11 3.20 2.87
CA GLY A 93 2.46 3.59 2.47
C GLY A 93 2.64 5.10 2.33
N GLU A 94 1.65 5.82 1.78
CA GLU A 94 1.69 7.30 1.74
C GLU A 94 1.75 7.92 3.14
N VAL A 95 0.94 7.42 4.07
CA VAL A 95 0.94 7.91 5.46
C VAL A 95 2.32 7.75 6.11
N VAL A 96 3.01 6.63 5.85
CA VAL A 96 4.37 6.39 6.35
C VAL A 96 5.35 7.42 5.79
N ILE A 97 5.33 7.68 4.47
CA ILE A 97 6.19 8.69 3.83
C ILE A 97 5.92 10.09 4.39
N ILE A 98 4.65 10.49 4.50
CA ILE A 98 4.26 11.80 5.03
C ILE A 98 4.74 11.94 6.47
N ALA A 99 4.58 10.91 7.30
CA ALA A 99 5.07 10.93 8.67
C ALA A 99 6.60 11.06 8.74
N GLY A 100 7.34 10.33 7.89
CA GLY A 100 8.79 10.47 7.76
C GLY A 100 9.21 11.88 7.38
N LEU A 101 8.52 12.51 6.42
CA LEU A 101 8.78 13.88 6.02
C LEU A 101 8.52 14.86 7.17
N VAL A 102 7.36 14.77 7.83
CA VAL A 102 6.99 15.67 8.94
C VAL A 102 7.97 15.54 10.11
N VAL A 103 8.32 14.31 10.50
CA VAL A 103 9.30 14.09 11.58
C VAL A 103 10.67 14.64 11.16
N GLY A 104 11.10 14.38 9.92
CA GLY A 104 12.36 14.93 9.40
C GLY A 104 12.39 16.46 9.39
N MET A 105 11.27 17.11 9.08
CA MET A 105 11.13 18.57 9.14
C MET A 105 11.22 19.10 10.58
N VAL A 106 10.54 18.46 11.53
CA VAL A 106 10.49 18.90 12.93
C VAL A 106 11.86 18.82 13.59
N PHE A 107 12.60 17.74 13.33
CA PHE A 107 13.91 17.51 13.94
C PHE A 107 15.10 17.93 13.05
N TRP A 108 14.81 18.43 11.85
CA TRP A 108 15.82 18.78 10.84
C TRP A 108 16.81 17.62 10.58
N ASP A 109 16.30 16.42 10.28
CA ASP A 109 17.06 15.19 10.02
C ASP A 109 16.44 14.46 8.81
N GLN A 110 17.27 13.95 7.89
CA GLN A 110 16.81 13.19 6.72
C GLN A 110 16.45 11.73 7.06
N THR A 111 16.99 11.18 8.15
CA THR A 111 16.85 9.75 8.49
C THR A 111 15.39 9.29 8.64
N PRO A 112 14.47 10.04 9.26
CA PRO A 112 13.06 9.63 9.31
C PRO A 112 12.42 9.49 7.92
N LEU A 113 12.74 10.38 6.98
CA LEU A 113 12.23 10.29 5.62
C LEU A 113 12.82 9.07 4.88
N LEU A 114 14.12 8.81 5.04
CA LEU A 114 14.77 7.63 4.45
C LEU A 114 14.23 6.33 5.06
N ALA A 115 14.04 6.29 6.38
CA ALA A 115 13.44 5.15 7.07
C ALA A 115 12.00 4.91 6.58
N ALA A 116 11.21 5.98 6.43
CA ALA A 116 9.86 5.89 5.87
C ALA A 116 9.86 5.32 4.44
N LEU A 117 10.81 5.72 3.60
CA LEU A 117 10.98 5.17 2.27
C LEU A 117 11.26 3.67 2.32
N VAL A 118 12.24 3.25 3.12
CA VAL A 118 12.59 1.83 3.28
C VAL A 118 11.39 1.02 3.76
N VAL A 119 10.69 1.51 4.79
CA VAL A 119 9.49 0.85 5.34
C VAL A 119 8.39 0.74 4.28
N THR A 120 8.15 1.80 3.51
CA THR A 120 7.14 1.82 2.45
C THR A 120 7.48 0.82 1.35
N VAL A 121 8.74 0.74 0.94
CA VAL A 121 9.21 -0.26 -0.03
C VAL A 121 8.98 -1.66 0.52
N LEU A 122 9.39 -1.94 1.77
CA LEU A 122 9.18 -3.25 2.39
C LEU A 122 7.69 -3.63 2.48
N LEU A 123 6.83 -2.70 2.89
CA LEU A 123 5.39 -2.91 2.94
C LEU A 123 4.81 -3.23 1.56
N TYR A 124 5.22 -2.50 0.51
CA TYR A 124 4.74 -2.75 -0.85
C TYR A 124 5.31 -4.03 -1.44
N THR A 125 6.59 -4.32 -1.23
CA THR A 125 7.19 -5.60 -1.63
C THR A 125 6.50 -6.77 -0.95
N TRP A 126 6.13 -6.62 0.32
CA TRP A 126 5.43 -7.68 1.05
C TRP A 126 3.96 -7.80 0.63
N TRP A 127 3.20 -6.71 0.56
CA TRP A 127 1.75 -6.74 0.32
C TRP A 127 1.33 -6.83 -1.13
N LEU A 128 2.07 -6.19 -2.03
CA LEU A 128 1.74 -6.13 -3.44
C LEU A 128 2.43 -7.26 -4.22
N ARG A 129 3.23 -8.09 -3.55
CA ARG A 129 3.60 -9.39 -4.11
C ARG A 129 2.31 -10.16 -4.39
N THR A 130 2.14 -10.53 -5.66
CA THR A 130 0.93 -11.15 -6.20
C THR A 130 0.40 -12.28 -5.31
N ASP A 131 1.29 -13.15 -4.83
CA ASP A 131 0.95 -14.28 -3.95
C ASP A 131 0.27 -13.82 -2.64
N ASN A 132 0.87 -12.86 -1.93
CA ASN A 132 0.35 -12.39 -0.64
C ASN A 132 -0.96 -11.61 -0.79
N PHE A 133 -1.10 -10.87 -1.89
CA PHE A 133 -2.35 -10.17 -2.18
C PHE A 133 -3.48 -11.14 -2.52
N LEU A 134 -3.21 -12.12 -3.39
CA LEU A 134 -4.18 -13.13 -3.77
C LEU A 134 -4.57 -14.01 -2.59
N ASP A 135 -3.62 -14.39 -1.73
CA ASP A 135 -3.88 -15.12 -0.49
C ASP A 135 -4.78 -14.31 0.45
N ALA A 136 -4.52 -13.01 0.59
CA ALA A 136 -5.37 -12.15 1.41
C ALA A 136 -6.79 -12.05 0.85
N LEU A 137 -6.93 -11.91 -0.48
CA LEU A 137 -8.23 -11.89 -1.15
C LEU A 137 -8.94 -13.24 -1.03
N HIS A 138 -8.22 -14.35 -1.16
CA HIS A 138 -8.75 -15.70 -1.01
C HIS A 138 -9.29 -15.90 0.41
N ARG A 139 -8.51 -15.56 1.44
CA ARG A 139 -8.95 -15.62 2.84
C ARG A 139 -10.17 -14.74 3.13
N ALA A 140 -10.32 -13.61 2.44
CA ALA A 140 -11.51 -12.78 2.58
C ALA A 140 -12.76 -13.43 1.96
N LEU A 141 -12.60 -14.24 0.91
CA LEU A 141 -13.69 -14.86 0.15
C LEU A 141 -14.03 -16.30 0.58
N ASP A 142 -13.09 -16.97 1.24
CA ASP A 142 -13.22 -18.36 1.70
C ASP A 142 -14.43 -18.58 2.64
N PRO A 143 -14.75 -17.68 3.60
CA PRO A 143 -15.89 -17.85 4.51
C PRO A 143 -17.25 -17.98 3.81
N VAL A 144 -17.36 -17.55 2.55
CA VAL A 144 -18.59 -17.62 1.75
C VAL A 144 -18.49 -18.58 0.55
N GLY A 145 -17.47 -19.46 0.52
CA GLY A 145 -17.27 -20.43 -0.56
C GLY A 145 -17.02 -19.78 -1.93
N ALA A 146 -16.46 -18.56 -1.91
CA ALA A 146 -16.14 -17.77 -3.10
C ALA A 146 -14.65 -17.73 -3.41
N GLY A 147 -13.82 -18.50 -2.70
CA GLY A 147 -12.37 -18.53 -2.90
C GLY A 147 -11.95 -18.78 -4.35
N GLN A 148 -12.69 -19.60 -5.11
CA GLN A 148 -12.43 -19.87 -6.54
C GLN A 148 -12.61 -18.63 -7.46
N LEU A 149 -13.27 -17.57 -6.98
CA LEU A 149 -13.44 -16.33 -7.73
C LEU A 149 -12.20 -15.43 -7.69
N THR A 150 -11.18 -15.75 -6.89
CA THR A 150 -9.88 -15.04 -6.95
C THR A 150 -9.24 -15.14 -8.34
N ASP A 151 -9.43 -16.25 -9.04
CA ASP A 151 -8.94 -16.45 -10.42
C ASP A 151 -9.54 -15.46 -11.41
N ALA A 152 -10.74 -14.93 -11.12
CA ALA A 152 -11.37 -13.91 -11.95
C ALA A 152 -10.61 -12.56 -11.92
N VAL A 153 -9.78 -12.33 -10.90
CA VAL A 153 -8.90 -11.16 -10.81
C VAL A 153 -7.64 -11.33 -11.67
N ILE A 154 -7.21 -12.57 -11.90
CA ILE A 154 -5.98 -12.91 -12.65
C ILE A 154 -6.24 -13.06 -14.15
N LYS A 155 -7.38 -13.67 -14.55
CA LYS A 155 -7.68 -14.00 -15.95
C LYS A 155 -8.18 -12.83 -16.83
N ARG A 156 -8.02 -11.58 -16.39
CA ARG A 156 -8.29 -10.40 -17.21
C ARG A 156 -7.04 -9.59 -17.39
#